data_AF-A0A1M4X2F1-F1
#
_entry.id   AF-A0A1M4X2F1-F1
#
_cell.length_a   1.000
_cell.length_b   1.000
_cell.length_c   1.000
_cell.angle_alpha   90.00
_cell.angle_beta   90.00
_cell.angle_gamma   90.00
#
_symmetry.space_group_name_H-M   'P 1'
#
loop_
_entity.id
_entity.type
_entity.pdbx_description
1 polymer ?
#
loop_
_entity_poly.entity_id
_entity_poly.type
_entity_poly.pdbx_seq_one_letter_code
_entity_poly.pdbx_strand_id
1 'polypeptide(L)'
;MSLGLADSQSKFFDDMSQFCEQTLAKDSIYSFLHRERSRLFPDEAFADLFSGRGRASVPPSVIATVMVLQRLEGCSDREATERYAFDARWR
;
A
#
# COMPACT_ATOMS: atom_id res chain seq x y z
N MET A 1 4.57 -8.36 -17.54
CA MET A 1 4.54 -8.48 -16.06
C MET A 1 3.12 -8.83 -15.70
N SER A 2 2.88 -9.80 -14.82
CA SER A 2 1.54 -10.17 -14.38
C SER A 2 1.09 -9.35 -13.18
N LEU A 3 -0.22 -9.31 -12.96
CA LEU A 3 -0.84 -8.59 -11.84
C LEU A 3 -0.35 -9.18 -10.50
N GLY A 4 0.25 -8.34 -9.67
CA GLY A 4 0.47 -8.64 -8.26
C GLY A 4 -0.82 -8.45 -7.46
N LEU A 5 -1.05 -9.28 -6.45
CA LEU A 5 -2.20 -9.18 -5.56
C LEU A 5 -1.71 -8.96 -4.13
N ALA A 6 -2.29 -7.99 -3.44
CA ALA A 6 -2.00 -7.73 -2.04
C ALA A 6 -2.61 -8.83 -1.20
N ASP A 7 -1.77 -9.52 -0.43
CA ASP A 7 -2.20 -10.67 0.35
C ASP A 7 -3.05 -10.22 1.55
N SER A 8 -4.34 -10.52 1.52
CA SER A 8 -5.27 -10.11 2.59
C SER A 8 -5.07 -10.93 3.87
N GLN A 9 -4.44 -12.10 3.77
CA GLN A 9 -4.14 -12.99 4.90
C GLN A 9 -2.86 -12.64 5.66
N SER A 10 -1.95 -11.83 5.11
CA SER A 10 -0.72 -11.43 5.83
C SER A 10 -0.99 -10.56 7.06
N LYS A 11 -2.23 -10.05 7.21
CA LYS A 11 -2.71 -9.30 8.38
C LYS A 11 -2.64 -10.10 9.69
N PHE A 12 -2.57 -11.44 9.65
CA PHE A 12 -2.52 -12.27 10.85
C PHE A 12 -1.14 -12.35 11.52
N PHE A 13 -0.07 -11.98 10.81
CA PHE A 13 1.33 -12.05 11.32
C PHE A 13 2.05 -10.70 11.26
N ASP A 14 1.32 -9.61 11.07
CA ASP A 14 1.94 -8.30 10.88
C ASP A 14 1.95 -7.50 12.19
N ASP A 15 2.91 -7.82 13.05
CA ASP A 15 3.21 -7.08 14.29
C ASP A 15 3.32 -5.56 14.02
N MET A 16 3.79 -5.19 12.82
CA MET A 16 3.92 -3.79 12.42
C MET A 16 2.56 -3.13 12.17
N SER A 17 1.64 -3.82 11.49
CA SER A 17 0.26 -3.34 11.30
C SER A 17 -0.43 -3.13 12.64
N GLN A 18 -0.31 -4.08 13.57
CA GLN A 18 -0.91 -3.97 14.90
C GLN A 18 -0.30 -2.82 15.71
N PHE A 19 1.03 -2.66 15.66
CA PHE A 19 1.72 -1.54 16.29
C PHE A 19 1.26 -0.19 15.74
N CYS A 20 1.10 -0.07 14.41
CA CYS A 20 0.62 1.14 13.76
C CYS A 20 -0.84 1.45 14.15
N GLU A 21 -1.72 0.45 14.19
CA GLU A 21 -3.11 0.62 14.63
C GLU A 21 -3.23 1.13 16.08
N GLN A 22 -2.33 0.71 16.97
CA GLN A 22 -2.31 1.14 18.37
C GLN A 22 -1.67 2.51 18.58
N THR A 23 -0.72 2.88 17.73
CA THR A 23 0.13 4.07 17.93
C THR A 23 -0.37 5.29 17.15
N LEU A 24 -0.97 5.07 15.97
CA LEU A 24 -1.41 6.16 15.11
C LEU A 24 -2.77 6.72 15.56
N ALA A 25 -2.95 8.02 15.36
CA ALA A 25 -4.24 8.66 15.60
C ALA A 25 -5.31 8.05 14.66
N LYS A 26 -6.48 7.73 15.20
CA LYS A 26 -7.54 7.02 14.46
C LYS A 26 -8.06 7.78 13.24
N ASP A 27 -7.95 9.10 13.26
CA ASP A 27 -8.30 10.04 12.21
C ASP A 27 -7.12 10.40 11.28
N SER A 28 -5.94 9.81 11.50
CA SER A 28 -4.80 9.98 10.60
C SER A 28 -5.04 9.32 9.25
N ILE A 29 -4.44 9.91 8.20
CA ILE A 29 -4.49 9.37 6.84
C ILE A 29 -3.90 7.95 6.77
N TYR A 30 -2.86 7.67 7.55
CA TYR A 30 -2.20 6.36 7.58
C TYR A 30 -3.15 5.28 8.11
N SER A 31 -3.82 5.53 9.25
CA SER A 31 -4.82 4.61 9.80
C SER A 31 -6.02 4.43 8.88
N PHE A 32 -6.43 5.49 8.18
CA PHE A 32 -7.49 5.40 7.18
C PHE A 32 -7.09 4.50 5.99
N LEU A 33 -5.92 4.73 5.39
CA LEU A 33 -5.46 3.97 4.23
C LEU A 33 -5.18 2.51 4.58
N HIS A 34 -4.62 2.21 5.76
CA HIS A 34 -4.41 0.84 6.20
C HIS A 34 -5.71 0.02 6.24
N ARG A 35 -6.79 0.64 6.76
CA ARG A 35 -8.12 0.01 6.82
C ARG A 35 -8.80 -0.08 5.46
N GLU A 36 -8.73 0.98 4.65
CA GLU A 36 -9.57 1.14 3.46
C GLU A 36 -8.87 0.79 2.14
N ARG A 37 -7.55 0.56 2.10
CA ARG A 37 -6.80 0.41 0.83
C ARG A 37 -7.38 -0.63 -0.11
N SER A 38 -7.82 -1.78 0.41
CA SER A 38 -8.33 -2.87 -0.43
C SER A 38 -9.69 -2.55 -1.03
N ARG A 39 -10.46 -1.65 -0.40
CA ARG A 39 -11.73 -1.16 -0.92
C ARG A 39 -11.53 0.00 -1.89
N LEU A 40 -10.57 0.88 -1.63
CA LEU A 40 -10.27 2.05 -2.46
C LEU A 40 -9.53 1.68 -3.74
N PHE A 41 -8.57 0.75 -3.63
CA PHE A 41 -7.69 0.32 -4.70
C PHE A 41 -7.67 -1.21 -4.78
N PRO A 42 -8.79 -1.87 -5.13
CA PRO A 42 -8.76 -3.31 -5.39
C PRO A 42 -7.80 -3.59 -6.55
N ASP A 43 -6.90 -4.56 -6.39
CA ASP A 43 -5.86 -4.83 -7.40
C ASP A 43 -6.47 -5.21 -8.76
N GLU A 44 -7.63 -5.86 -8.74
CA GLU A 44 -8.37 -6.27 -9.93
C GLU A 44 -8.85 -5.09 -10.77
N ALA A 45 -9.04 -3.91 -10.17
CA ALA A 45 -9.40 -2.70 -10.93
C ALA A 45 -8.29 -2.21 -11.85
N PHE A 46 -7.06 -2.73 -11.70
CA PHE A 46 -5.91 -2.41 -12.55
C PHE A 46 -5.55 -3.56 -13.50
N ALA A 47 -6.35 -4.64 -13.55
CA ALA A 47 -5.99 -5.86 -14.27
C ALA A 47 -5.74 -5.64 -15.78
N ASP A 48 -6.40 -4.64 -16.37
CA ASP A 48 -6.25 -4.23 -17.77
C ASP A 48 -4.87 -3.62 -18.08
N LEU A 49 -4.14 -3.15 -17.07
CA LEU A 49 -2.78 -2.61 -17.21
C LEU A 49 -1.70 -3.71 -17.24
N PHE A 50 -2.05 -4.96 -16.94
CA PHE A 50 -1.10 -6.06 -16.81
C PHE A 50 -1.35 -7.19 -17.80
N SER A 51 -0.28 -7.90 -18.17
CA SER A 51 -0.38 -9.08 -19.02
C SER A 51 -0.72 -10.31 -18.19
N GLY A 52 -1.52 -11.25 -18.69
CA GLY A 52 -1.80 -12.52 -17.99
C GLY A 52 -0.61 -13.48 -17.82
N ARG A 53 0.61 -13.10 -18.23
CA ARG A 53 1.82 -13.91 -18.15
C ARG A 53 3.02 -13.10 -17.65
N GLY A 54 4.01 -13.80 -17.08
CA GLY A 54 5.26 -13.22 -16.59
C GLY A 54 5.34 -13.16 -15.06
N ARG A 55 6.37 -12.48 -14.55
CA ARG A 55 6.57 -12.27 -13.11
C ARG A 55 5.50 -11.34 -12.56
N ALA A 56 4.96 -11.66 -11.37
CA ALA A 56 4.02 -10.81 -10.66
C ALA A 56 4.67 -9.47 -10.27
N SER A 57 3.94 -8.38 -10.50
CA SER A 57 4.32 -7.04 -10.08
C SER A 57 4.25 -6.89 -8.56
N VAL A 58 4.75 -5.76 -8.05
CA VAL A 58 4.23 -5.22 -6.78
C VAL A 58 2.72 -4.99 -6.96
N PRO A 59 1.86 -5.33 -5.98
CA PRO A 59 0.43 -5.10 -6.09
C PRO A 59 0.13 -3.63 -6.41
N PRO A 60 -0.68 -3.33 -7.45
CA PRO A 60 -0.99 -1.95 -7.81
C PRO A 60 -1.70 -1.18 -6.70
N SER A 61 -2.43 -1.85 -5.80
CA SER A 61 -3.01 -1.27 -4.58
C SER A 61 -1.96 -0.62 -3.66
N VAL A 62 -0.78 -1.24 -3.53
CA VAL A 62 0.35 -0.70 -2.76
C VAL A 62 0.90 0.54 -3.45
N ILE A 63 1.13 0.46 -4.77
CA ILE A 63 1.66 1.60 -5.54
C ILE A 63 0.69 2.79 -5.50
N ALA A 64 -0.62 2.55 -5.64
CA ALA A 64 -1.64 3.58 -5.54
C ALA A 64 -1.64 4.25 -4.15
N THR A 65 -1.50 3.47 -3.08
CA THR A 65 -1.39 3.98 -1.70
C THR A 65 -0.14 4.86 -1.53
N VAL A 66 1.01 4.41 -2.03
CA VAL A 66 2.27 5.17 -2.01
C VAL A 66 2.13 6.48 -2.79
N MET A 67 1.52 6.46 -3.97
CA MET A 67 1.30 7.67 -4.77
C MET A 67 0.38 8.69 -4.08
N VAL A 68 -0.65 8.23 -3.37
CA VAL A 68 -1.52 9.11 -2.57
C VAL A 68 -0.73 9.76 -1.44
N LEU A 69 0.01 8.99 -0.64
CA LEU A 69 0.83 9.51 0.45
C LEU A 69 1.92 10.46 -0.06
N GLN A 70 2.59 10.08 -1.16
CA GLN A 70 3.56 10.93 -1.84
C GLN A 70 2.96 12.29 -2.19
N ARG A 71 1.75 12.30 -2.77
CA ARG A 71 1.07 13.54 -3.15
C ARG A 71 0.69 14.39 -1.94
N LEU A 72 0.17 13.77 -0.88
CA LEU A 72 -0.24 14.47 0.34
C LEU A 72 0.95 15.05 1.11
N GLU A 73 2.07 14.35 1.11
CA GLU A 73 3.29 14.77 1.83
C GLU A 73 4.25 15.59 0.95
N GLY A 74 3.90 15.84 -0.32
CA GLY A 74 4.70 16.64 -1.24
C GLY A 74 6.07 16.05 -1.56
N CYS A 75 6.20 14.72 -1.52
CA CYS A 75 7.47 14.02 -1.70
C CYS A 75 7.79 13.76 -3.17
N SER A 76 9.09 13.69 -3.48
CA SER A 76 9.59 13.11 -4.73
C SER A 76 9.42 11.58 -4.74
N ASP A 77 9.51 10.97 -5.93
CA ASP A 77 9.44 9.51 -6.08
C ASP A 77 10.50 8.79 -5.25
N ARG A 78 11.71 9.40 -5.17
CA ARG A 78 12.83 8.87 -4.38
C ARG A 78 12.50 8.87 -2.90
N GLU A 79 11.99 9.98 -2.37
CA GLU A 79 11.60 10.10 -0.97
C GLU A 79 10.43 9.18 -0.63
N ALA A 80 9.43 9.07 -1.51
CA ALA A 80 8.30 8.16 -1.32
C ALA A 80 8.76 6.70 -1.27
N THR A 81 9.71 6.31 -2.13
CA THR A 81 10.31 4.98 -2.12
C THR A 81 11.07 4.72 -0.81
N GLU A 82 11.84 5.70 -0.34
CA GLU A 82 12.58 5.61 0.93
C GLU A 82 11.63 5.51 2.14
N ARG A 83 10.56 6.31 2.16
CA ARG A 83 9.53 6.23 3.21
C ARG A 83 8.79 4.90 3.17
N TYR A 84 8.39 4.39 2.01
CA TYR A 84 7.77 3.06 1.93
C TYR A 84 8.72 1.94 2.43
N ALA A 85 10.03 2.09 2.18
CA ALA A 85 11.02 1.12 2.61
C ALA A 85 11.20 1.11 4.14
N PHE A 86 11.27 2.28 4.77
CA PHE A 86 11.75 2.43 6.16
C PHE A 86 10.76 3.03 7.15
N ASP A 87 9.69 3.67 6.69
CA ASP A 87 8.62 4.21 7.53
C ASP A 87 7.46 3.21 7.61
N ALA A 88 7.26 2.64 8.80
CA ALA A 88 6.20 1.67 9.06
C ALA A 88 4.80 2.21 8.75
N ARG A 89 4.59 3.53 8.84
CA ARG A 89 3.28 4.16 8.59
C ARG A 89 2.85 4.09 7.12
N TRP A 90 3.79 3.77 6.21
CA TRP A 90 3.56 3.69 4.77
C TRP A 90 3.20 2.29 4.27
N ARG A 91 3.10 1.28 5.15
CA ARG A 91 2.79 -0.12 4.80
C ARG A 91 1.40 -0.55 5.26
#